data_AF-A0A151IT07-F1
#
_entry.id   AF-A0A151IT07-F1
#
_cell.length_a   1.000
_cell.length_b   1.000
_cell.length_c   1.000
_cell.angle_alpha   90.00
_cell.angle_beta   90.00
_cell.angle_gamma   90.00
#
_symmetry.space_group_name_H-M   'P 1'
#
loop_
_entity.id
_entity.type
_entity.pdbx_description
1 polymer ?
#
loop_
_entity_poly.entity_id
_entity_poly.type
_entity_poly.pdbx_seq_one_letter_code
_entity_poly.pdbx_strand_id
1 'polypeptide(L)'
;MFIHTFIRTYVHTYVYTYVYTYVHTYVHTCIYTYVHTYIRLYICLYIRLYVHTFIHTFIHTFLHTFVHTFMHTFIHTFMHTYVYKYVYTYVHTYIRLYIRSYIRLYIQMYVYTLIRLYIRSNIRLYIHTFIHTFIRSFIHTFIHMFIHTFIHTFIHTDVYTYVQTYVYTYVQTYVYTYVYTYVYTYVYTYVYILQRKGRKRNFRILFNKNHIFYFLNLIHFFFGLVTTSYVF
;
A
#
# COMPACT_ATOMS: atom_id res chain seq x y z
N MET A 1 -73.64 -138.58 0.47
CA MET A 1 -74.08 -137.29 -0.11
C MET A 1 -73.92 -136.13 0.89
N PHE A 2 -74.43 -136.25 2.13
CA PHE A 2 -74.34 -135.21 3.18
C PHE A 2 -72.91 -134.76 3.58
N ILE A 3 -71.98 -135.70 3.73
CA ILE A 3 -70.59 -135.38 4.12
C ILE A 3 -69.89 -134.55 3.03
N HIS A 4 -70.10 -134.91 1.76
CA HIS A 4 -69.50 -134.19 0.63
C HIS A 4 -70.07 -132.77 0.47
N THR A 5 -71.38 -132.58 0.67
CA THR A 5 -71.99 -131.24 0.61
C THR A 5 -71.53 -130.37 1.78
N PHE A 6 -71.46 -130.91 3.00
CA PHE A 6 -71.04 -130.16 4.18
C PHE A 6 -69.56 -129.76 4.13
N ILE A 7 -68.66 -130.68 3.75
CA ILE A 7 -67.24 -130.36 3.58
C ILE A 7 -67.07 -129.31 2.48
N ARG A 8 -67.75 -129.48 1.33
CA ARG A 8 -67.67 -128.52 0.23
C ARG A 8 -68.19 -127.14 0.65
N THR A 9 -69.33 -127.04 1.32
CA THR A 9 -69.86 -125.74 1.76
C THR A 9 -68.97 -125.10 2.80
N TYR A 10 -68.54 -125.85 3.82
CA TYR A 10 -67.72 -125.31 4.91
C TYR A 10 -66.34 -124.85 4.41
N VAL A 11 -65.66 -125.69 3.62
CA VAL A 11 -64.36 -125.33 3.03
C VAL A 11 -64.54 -124.16 2.06
N HIS A 12 -65.56 -124.19 1.20
CA HIS A 12 -65.81 -123.07 0.28
C HIS A 12 -66.11 -121.78 1.05
N THR A 13 -67.00 -121.79 2.04
CA THR A 13 -67.32 -120.58 2.79
C THR A 13 -66.14 -120.09 3.60
N TYR A 14 -65.41 -120.97 4.29
CA TYR A 14 -64.28 -120.55 5.12
C TYR A 14 -63.11 -120.06 4.29
N VAL A 15 -62.74 -120.78 3.22
CA VAL A 15 -61.66 -120.34 2.31
C VAL A 15 -62.08 -119.08 1.57
N TYR A 16 -63.31 -119.00 1.06
CA TYR A 16 -63.79 -117.81 0.37
C TYR A 16 -63.85 -116.61 1.30
N THR A 17 -64.44 -116.71 2.50
CA THR A 17 -64.53 -115.57 3.42
C THR A 17 -63.16 -115.19 3.96
N TYR A 18 -62.29 -116.14 4.31
CA TYR A 18 -60.95 -115.83 4.81
C TYR A 18 -60.09 -115.18 3.73
N VAL A 19 -60.04 -115.77 2.52
CA VAL A 19 -59.27 -115.21 1.41
C VAL A 19 -59.86 -113.88 0.97
N TYR A 20 -61.18 -113.77 0.81
CA TYR A 20 -61.83 -112.52 0.42
C TYR A 20 -61.62 -111.43 1.46
N THR A 21 -61.86 -111.70 2.74
CA THR A 21 -61.69 -110.67 3.79
C THR A 21 -60.22 -110.31 3.97
N TYR A 22 -59.30 -111.27 3.97
CA TYR A 22 -57.87 -110.98 4.09
C TYR A 22 -57.36 -110.19 2.89
N VAL A 23 -57.65 -110.63 1.66
CA VAL A 23 -57.23 -109.92 0.45
C VAL A 23 -57.89 -108.55 0.38
N HIS A 24 -59.20 -108.45 0.60
CA HIS A 24 -59.92 -107.19 0.54
C HIS A 24 -59.42 -106.21 1.61
N THR A 25 -59.30 -106.64 2.87
CA THR A 25 -58.83 -105.75 3.95
C THR A 25 -57.37 -105.38 3.79
N TYR A 26 -56.49 -106.31 3.45
CA TYR A 26 -55.07 -106.02 3.24
C TYR A 26 -54.87 -105.11 2.03
N VAL A 27 -55.47 -105.42 0.88
CA VAL A 27 -55.35 -104.59 -0.32
C VAL A 27 -55.99 -103.22 -0.10
N HIS A 28 -57.19 -103.16 0.47
CA HIS A 28 -57.86 -101.89 0.74
C HIS A 28 -57.08 -101.05 1.75
N THR A 29 -56.62 -101.62 2.86
CA THR A 29 -55.88 -100.85 3.88
C THR A 29 -54.50 -100.44 3.37
N CYS A 30 -53.75 -101.31 2.70
CA CYS A 30 -52.45 -100.96 2.14
C CYS A 30 -52.58 -99.90 1.04
N ILE A 31 -53.50 -100.05 0.09
CA ILE A 31 -53.70 -99.06 -0.97
C ILE A 31 -54.22 -97.75 -0.38
N TYR A 32 -55.27 -97.79 0.46
CA TYR A 32 -55.85 -96.59 1.03
C TYR A 32 -54.83 -95.84 1.89
N THR A 33 -54.13 -96.52 2.80
CA THR A 33 -53.14 -95.87 3.66
C THR A 33 -51.95 -95.37 2.86
N TYR A 34 -51.41 -96.15 1.93
CA TYR A 34 -50.27 -95.72 1.11
C TYR A 34 -50.64 -94.53 0.23
N VAL A 35 -51.74 -94.61 -0.52
CA VAL A 35 -52.19 -93.53 -1.40
C VAL A 35 -52.56 -92.29 -0.60
N HIS A 36 -53.34 -92.43 0.48
CA HIS A 36 -53.76 -91.29 1.29
C HIS A 36 -52.58 -90.63 2.01
N THR A 37 -51.69 -91.41 2.63
CA THR A 37 -50.53 -90.85 3.33
C THR A 37 -49.53 -90.23 2.37
N TYR A 38 -49.26 -90.88 1.23
CA TYR A 38 -48.34 -90.37 0.21
C TYR A 38 -48.87 -89.08 -0.41
N ILE A 39 -50.14 -89.06 -0.85
CA ILE A 39 -50.76 -87.86 -1.41
C ILE A 39 -50.79 -86.73 -0.37
N ARG A 40 -51.20 -87.02 0.88
CA ARG A 40 -51.25 -86.00 1.92
C ARG A 40 -49.87 -85.46 2.26
N LEU A 41 -48.86 -86.32 2.41
CA LEU A 41 -47.48 -85.89 2.69
C LEU A 41 -46.91 -85.10 1.52
N TYR A 42 -47.08 -85.58 0.28
CA TYR A 42 -46.58 -84.91 -0.90
C TYR A 42 -47.21 -83.53 -1.09
N ILE A 43 -48.55 -83.43 -1.00
CA ILE A 43 -49.25 -82.14 -1.10
C ILE A 43 -48.85 -81.22 0.04
N CYS A 44 -48.82 -81.70 1.28
CA CYS A 44 -48.50 -80.86 2.44
C CYS A 44 -47.04 -80.38 2.40
N LEU A 45 -46.08 -81.24 2.07
CA LEU A 45 -44.67 -80.88 1.90
C LEU A 45 -44.47 -79.96 0.70
N TYR A 46 -45.09 -80.26 -0.44
CA TYR A 46 -44.95 -79.44 -1.64
C TYR A 46 -45.54 -78.05 -1.43
N ILE A 47 -46.77 -77.94 -0.93
CA ILE A 47 -47.37 -76.63 -0.64
C ILE A 47 -46.57 -75.92 0.43
N ARG A 48 -46.28 -76.58 1.57
CA ARG A 48 -45.59 -75.92 2.67
C ARG A 48 -44.16 -75.52 2.30
N LEU A 49 -43.37 -76.37 1.67
CA LEU A 49 -42.00 -76.01 1.31
C LEU A 49 -42.02 -75.08 0.11
N TYR A 50 -42.63 -75.48 -1.01
CA TYR A 50 -42.54 -74.72 -2.24
C TYR A 50 -43.24 -73.36 -2.10
N VAL A 51 -44.50 -73.34 -1.68
CA VAL A 51 -45.25 -72.06 -1.61
C VAL A 51 -44.70 -71.19 -0.50
N HIS A 52 -44.50 -71.69 0.72
CA HIS A 52 -43.99 -70.85 1.80
C HIS A 52 -42.57 -70.39 1.52
N THR A 53 -41.65 -71.28 1.15
CA THR A 53 -40.24 -70.86 0.95
C THR A 53 -40.11 -70.00 -0.29
N PHE A 54 -40.76 -70.32 -1.41
CA PHE A 54 -40.69 -69.51 -2.62
C PHE A 54 -41.30 -68.13 -2.39
N ILE A 55 -42.52 -68.05 -1.84
CA ILE A 55 -43.17 -66.75 -1.59
C ILE A 55 -42.39 -65.97 -0.55
N HIS A 56 -41.99 -66.58 0.56
CA HIS A 56 -41.24 -65.88 1.60
C HIS A 56 -39.89 -65.41 1.08
N THR A 57 -39.11 -66.26 0.40
CA THR A 57 -37.80 -65.87 -0.14
C THR A 57 -37.94 -64.84 -1.24
N PHE A 58 -38.87 -65.01 -2.17
CA PHE A 58 -39.09 -64.06 -3.26
C PHE A 58 -39.53 -62.69 -2.73
N ILE A 59 -40.56 -62.65 -1.86
CA ILE A 59 -41.04 -61.40 -1.28
C ILE A 59 -39.96 -60.76 -0.42
N HIS A 60 -39.32 -61.52 0.47
CA HIS A 60 -38.28 -60.99 1.34
C HIS A 60 -37.09 -60.47 0.55
N THR A 61 -36.57 -61.26 -0.40
CA THR A 61 -35.43 -60.83 -1.22
C THR A 61 -35.79 -59.66 -2.11
N PHE A 62 -36.95 -59.67 -2.77
CA PHE A 62 -37.38 -58.56 -3.62
C PHE A 62 -37.61 -57.28 -2.82
N LEU A 63 -38.37 -57.32 -1.73
CA LEU A 63 -38.58 -56.15 -0.89
C LEU A 63 -37.28 -55.67 -0.26
N HIS A 64 -36.48 -56.57 0.31
CA HIS A 64 -35.23 -56.20 0.94
C HIS A 64 -34.27 -55.58 -0.09
N THR A 65 -34.06 -56.22 -1.23
CA THR A 65 -33.15 -55.70 -2.26
C THR A 65 -33.69 -54.40 -2.85
N PHE A 66 -34.97 -54.32 -3.20
CA PHE A 66 -35.55 -53.10 -3.77
C PHE A 66 -35.48 -51.94 -2.78
N VAL A 67 -35.95 -52.13 -1.54
CA VAL A 67 -35.94 -51.07 -0.52
C VAL A 67 -34.50 -50.70 -0.17
N HIS A 68 -33.62 -51.68 0.07
CA HIS A 68 -32.23 -51.38 0.41
C HIS A 68 -31.51 -50.66 -0.73
N THR A 69 -31.62 -51.14 -1.97
CA THR A 69 -30.97 -50.50 -3.12
C THR A 69 -31.56 -49.14 -3.42
N PHE A 70 -32.88 -48.98 -3.38
CA PHE A 70 -33.53 -47.70 -3.60
C PHE A 70 -33.15 -46.69 -2.51
N MET A 71 -33.24 -47.06 -1.23
CA MET A 71 -32.87 -46.19 -0.13
C MET A 71 -31.38 -45.85 -0.16
N HIS A 72 -30.51 -46.84 -0.36
CA HIS A 72 -29.08 -46.62 -0.45
C HIS A 72 -28.72 -45.72 -1.63
N THR A 73 -29.23 -46.01 -2.83
CA THR A 73 -28.94 -45.20 -4.01
C THR A 73 -29.53 -43.81 -3.90
N PHE A 74 -30.77 -43.64 -3.44
CA PHE A 74 -31.40 -42.34 -3.28
C PHE A 74 -30.67 -41.50 -2.23
N ILE A 75 -30.43 -42.05 -1.04
CA ILE A 75 -29.72 -41.32 0.02
C ILE A 75 -28.29 -41.02 -0.41
N HIS A 76 -27.56 -42.00 -0.94
CA HIS A 76 -26.17 -41.79 -1.36
C HIS A 76 -26.10 -40.76 -2.49
N THR A 77 -26.92 -40.87 -3.53
CA THR A 77 -26.92 -39.92 -4.64
C THR A 77 -27.38 -38.54 -4.19
N PHE A 78 -28.45 -38.43 -3.39
CA PHE A 78 -28.93 -37.14 -2.89
C PHE A 78 -27.90 -36.49 -1.96
N MET A 79 -27.39 -37.21 -0.97
CA MET A 79 -26.38 -36.67 -0.05
C MET A 79 -25.09 -36.34 -0.79
N HIS A 80 -24.57 -37.25 -1.62
CA HIS A 80 -23.35 -36.99 -2.37
C HIS A 80 -23.55 -35.84 -3.34
N THR A 81 -24.56 -35.85 -4.20
CA THR A 81 -24.75 -34.77 -5.18
C THR A 81 -25.09 -33.45 -4.53
N TYR A 82 -25.99 -33.42 -3.54
CA TYR A 82 -26.39 -32.18 -2.91
C TYR A 82 -25.26 -31.63 -2.04
N VAL A 83 -24.71 -32.41 -1.12
CA VAL A 83 -23.64 -31.92 -0.22
C VAL A 83 -22.37 -31.66 -1.00
N TYR A 84 -21.89 -32.60 -1.82
CA TYR A 84 -20.64 -32.37 -2.57
C TYR A 84 -20.80 -31.21 -3.53
N LYS A 85 -21.84 -31.19 -4.38
CA LYS A 85 -21.99 -30.11 -5.37
C LYS A 85 -22.27 -28.79 -4.69
N TYR A 86 -23.14 -28.72 -3.70
CA TYR A 86 -23.45 -27.46 -3.03
C TYR A 86 -22.25 -26.94 -2.24
N VAL A 87 -21.62 -27.77 -1.40
CA VAL A 87 -20.45 -27.35 -0.62
C VAL A 87 -19.28 -27.03 -1.54
N TYR A 88 -18.94 -27.90 -2.50
CA TYR A 88 -17.84 -27.65 -3.41
C TYR A 88 -18.08 -26.40 -4.25
N THR A 89 -19.25 -26.26 -4.88
CA THR A 89 -19.53 -25.09 -5.72
C THR A 89 -19.62 -23.83 -4.88
N TYR A 90 -20.28 -23.85 -3.73
CA TYR A 90 -20.40 -22.68 -2.86
C TYR A 90 -19.04 -22.26 -2.33
N VAL A 91 -18.27 -23.18 -1.75
CA VAL A 91 -16.93 -22.89 -1.20
C VAL A 91 -16.00 -22.43 -2.32
N HIS A 92 -15.94 -23.15 -3.44
CA HIS A 92 -15.06 -22.78 -4.55
C HIS A 92 -15.44 -21.43 -5.17
N THR A 93 -16.73 -21.18 -5.41
CA THR A 93 -17.18 -19.89 -5.98
C THR A 93 -16.99 -18.75 -4.99
N TYR A 94 -17.31 -18.95 -3.72
CA TYR A 94 -17.16 -17.95 -2.67
C TYR A 94 -15.69 -17.60 -2.47
N ILE A 95 -14.81 -18.59 -2.29
CA ILE A 95 -13.36 -18.38 -2.16
C ILE A 95 -12.82 -17.66 -3.40
N ARG A 96 -13.18 -18.12 -4.60
CA ARG A 96 -12.70 -17.52 -5.85
C ARG A 96 -13.15 -16.06 -5.99
N LEU A 97 -14.43 -15.78 -5.71
CA LEU A 97 -14.97 -14.42 -5.79
C LEU A 97 -14.37 -13.52 -4.72
N TYR A 98 -14.29 -14.00 -3.48
CA TYR A 98 -13.76 -13.24 -2.35
C TYR A 98 -12.27 -12.94 -2.52
N ILE A 99 -11.46 -13.94 -2.87
CA ILE A 99 -10.03 -13.71 -3.14
C ILE A 99 -9.85 -12.77 -4.32
N ARG A 100 -10.59 -12.97 -5.42
CA ARG A 100 -10.50 -12.10 -6.60
C ARG A 100 -10.91 -10.66 -6.28
N SER A 101 -12.00 -10.46 -5.55
CA SER A 101 -12.48 -9.13 -5.19
C SER A 101 -11.56 -8.47 -4.19
N TYR A 102 -11.09 -9.20 -3.17
CA TYR A 102 -10.18 -8.70 -2.14
C TYR A 102 -8.84 -8.31 -2.76
N ILE A 103 -8.22 -9.17 -3.57
CA ILE A 103 -6.96 -8.85 -4.26
C ILE A 103 -7.17 -7.65 -5.18
N ARG A 104 -8.26 -7.60 -5.95
CA ARG A 104 -8.55 -6.47 -6.84
C ARG A 104 -8.70 -5.17 -6.06
N LEU A 105 -9.48 -5.17 -4.98
CA LEU A 105 -9.68 -4.00 -4.14
C LEU A 105 -8.38 -3.59 -3.45
N TYR A 106 -7.61 -4.54 -2.93
CA TYR A 106 -6.36 -4.26 -2.24
C TYR A 106 -5.34 -3.66 -3.21
N ILE A 107 -5.12 -4.29 -4.37
CA ILE A 107 -4.21 -3.77 -5.40
C ILE A 107 -4.71 -2.41 -5.87
N GLN A 108 -6.00 -2.28 -6.21
CA GLN A 108 -6.53 -1.04 -6.73
C GLN A 108 -6.41 0.07 -5.69
N MET A 109 -6.82 -0.15 -4.44
CA MET A 109 -6.68 0.84 -3.38
C MET A 109 -5.22 1.16 -3.10
N TYR A 110 -4.37 0.17 -2.87
CA TYR A 110 -2.99 0.38 -2.48
C TYR A 110 -2.18 1.06 -3.59
N VAL A 111 -2.24 0.53 -4.82
CA VAL A 111 -1.53 1.09 -5.97
C VAL A 111 -2.09 2.45 -6.35
N TYR A 112 -3.42 2.61 -6.44
CA TYR A 112 -4.01 3.91 -6.79
C TYR A 112 -3.71 4.96 -5.72
N THR A 113 -3.89 4.64 -4.44
CA THR A 113 -3.67 5.62 -3.37
C THR A 113 -2.19 5.96 -3.25
N LEU A 114 -1.28 4.98 -3.30
CA LEU A 114 0.16 5.24 -3.25
C LEU A 114 0.63 6.04 -4.45
N ILE A 115 0.29 5.64 -5.68
CA ILE A 115 0.70 6.38 -6.88
C ILE A 115 0.10 7.78 -6.84
N ARG A 116 -1.18 7.93 -6.52
CA ARG A 116 -1.84 9.24 -6.45
C ARG A 116 -1.23 10.12 -5.35
N LEU A 117 -0.99 9.59 -4.15
CA LEU A 117 -0.38 10.33 -3.05
C LEU A 117 1.07 10.67 -3.36
N TYR A 118 1.84 9.71 -3.88
CA TYR A 118 3.24 9.91 -4.24
C TYR A 118 3.37 10.94 -5.36
N ILE A 119 2.63 10.81 -6.46
CA ILE A 119 2.66 11.79 -7.55
C ILE A 119 2.17 13.14 -7.06
N ARG A 120 1.03 13.22 -6.36
CA ARG A 120 0.50 14.50 -5.85
C ARG A 120 1.46 15.17 -4.87
N SER A 121 2.05 14.39 -3.96
CA SER A 121 3.02 14.85 -2.98
C SER A 121 4.28 15.34 -3.67
N ASN A 122 4.92 14.50 -4.50
CA ASN A 122 6.18 14.84 -5.14
C ASN A 122 6.05 15.97 -6.14
N ILE A 123 4.99 16.01 -6.96
CA ILE A 123 4.75 17.15 -7.85
C ILE A 123 4.54 18.42 -7.03
N ARG A 124 3.72 18.37 -5.97
CA ARG A 124 3.48 19.54 -5.12
C ARG A 124 4.77 19.99 -4.43
N LEU A 125 5.54 19.06 -3.86
CA LEU A 125 6.82 19.35 -3.22
C LEU A 125 7.80 19.91 -4.23
N TYR A 126 8.01 19.25 -5.36
CA TYR A 126 8.96 19.67 -6.38
C TYR A 126 8.58 21.03 -6.97
N ILE A 127 7.34 21.22 -7.41
CA ILE A 127 6.88 22.52 -7.93
C ILE A 127 6.97 23.58 -6.84
N HIS A 128 6.44 23.32 -5.65
CA HIS A 128 6.45 24.31 -4.57
C HIS A 128 7.88 24.65 -4.16
N THR A 129 8.72 23.68 -3.83
CA THR A 129 10.09 23.95 -3.37
C THR A 129 10.95 24.49 -4.50
N PHE A 130 10.91 23.93 -5.70
CA PHE A 130 11.72 24.43 -6.81
C PHE A 130 11.29 25.84 -7.20
N ILE A 131 10.01 26.06 -7.50
CA ILE A 131 9.54 27.38 -7.92
C ILE A 131 9.68 28.39 -6.79
N HIS A 132 9.24 28.07 -5.57
CA HIS A 132 9.34 29.00 -4.45
C HIS A 132 10.80 29.31 -4.12
N THR A 133 11.69 28.32 -4.01
CA THR A 133 13.09 28.59 -3.67
C THR A 133 13.83 29.25 -4.82
N PHE A 134 13.60 28.84 -6.07
CA PHE A 134 14.23 29.44 -7.24
C PHE A 134 13.76 30.88 -7.44
N ILE A 135 12.45 31.14 -7.49
CA ILE A 135 11.92 32.49 -7.67
C ILE A 135 12.29 33.36 -6.47
N ARG A 136 12.12 32.88 -5.23
CA ARG A 136 12.50 33.66 -4.04
C ARG A 136 13.99 33.95 -4.03
N SER A 137 14.86 32.98 -4.31
CA SER A 137 16.30 33.22 -4.32
C SER A 137 16.69 34.15 -5.46
N PHE A 138 16.15 33.96 -6.67
CA PHE A 138 16.44 34.81 -7.83
C PHE A 138 15.95 36.24 -7.62
N ILE A 139 14.70 36.43 -7.18
CA ILE A 139 14.17 37.77 -6.88
C ILE A 139 14.95 38.38 -5.72
N HIS A 140 15.20 37.63 -4.64
CA HIS A 140 15.97 38.14 -3.52
C HIS A 140 17.38 38.53 -3.94
N THR A 141 18.12 37.69 -4.66
CA THR A 141 19.48 38.02 -5.11
C THR A 141 19.47 39.15 -6.11
N PHE A 142 18.54 39.18 -7.07
CA PHE A 142 18.47 40.23 -8.07
C PHE A 142 18.11 41.57 -7.44
N ILE A 143 17.05 41.64 -6.62
CA ILE A 143 16.64 42.86 -5.93
C ILE A 143 17.69 43.26 -4.89
N HIS A 144 18.18 42.33 -4.08
CA HIS A 144 19.21 42.63 -3.08
C HIS A 144 20.46 43.12 -3.78
N MET A 145 20.99 42.40 -4.78
CA MET A 145 22.16 42.87 -5.52
C MET A 145 21.87 44.21 -6.17
N PHE A 146 20.77 44.39 -6.91
CA PHE A 146 20.52 45.63 -7.63
C PHE A 146 20.31 46.81 -6.68
N ILE A 147 19.47 46.68 -5.66
CA ILE A 147 19.22 47.77 -4.70
C ILE A 147 20.45 47.99 -3.83
N HIS A 148 21.03 46.93 -3.26
CA HIS A 148 22.22 47.07 -2.42
C HIS A 148 23.37 47.64 -3.23
N THR A 149 23.71 47.09 -4.39
CA THR A 149 24.80 47.65 -5.20
C THR A 149 24.44 49.04 -5.68
N PHE A 150 23.27 49.29 -6.25
CA PHE A 150 22.94 50.62 -6.78
C PHE A 150 22.90 51.69 -5.67
N ILE A 151 22.21 51.44 -4.56
CA ILE A 151 22.14 52.40 -3.44
C ILE A 151 23.50 52.53 -2.77
N HIS A 152 24.17 51.41 -2.45
CA HIS A 152 25.48 51.47 -1.83
C HIS A 152 26.47 52.17 -2.75
N THR A 153 26.54 51.82 -4.04
CA THR A 153 27.43 52.50 -4.97
C THR A 153 27.03 53.95 -5.14
N PHE A 154 25.77 54.30 -5.33
CA PHE A 154 25.36 55.68 -5.58
C PHE A 154 25.57 56.57 -4.35
N ILE A 155 25.11 56.13 -3.17
CA ILE A 155 25.31 56.89 -1.93
C ILE A 155 26.79 56.92 -1.57
N HIS A 156 27.49 55.78 -1.61
CA HIS A 156 28.90 55.75 -1.29
C HIS A 156 29.68 56.58 -2.30
N THR A 157 29.55 56.38 -3.60
CA THR A 157 30.27 57.19 -4.59
C THR A 157 29.88 58.65 -4.49
N ASP A 158 28.60 59.00 -4.49
CA ASP A 158 28.22 60.40 -4.62
C ASP A 158 28.48 61.14 -3.31
N VAL A 159 28.10 60.59 -2.16
CA VAL A 159 28.36 61.27 -0.88
C VAL A 159 29.84 61.23 -0.54
N TYR A 160 30.52 60.10 -0.67
CA TYR A 160 31.95 60.03 -0.36
C TYR A 160 32.75 60.90 -1.33
N THR A 161 32.54 60.78 -2.64
CA THR A 161 33.30 61.59 -3.59
C THR A 161 32.91 63.05 -3.52
N TYR A 162 31.65 63.41 -3.31
CA TYR A 162 31.25 64.82 -3.17
C TYR A 162 31.78 65.43 -1.88
N VAL A 163 31.63 64.76 -0.73
CA VAL A 163 32.17 65.27 0.54
C VAL A 163 33.69 65.33 0.45
N GLN A 164 34.34 64.28 -0.03
CA GLN A 164 35.79 64.25 -0.18
C GLN A 164 36.25 65.36 -1.11
N THR A 165 35.71 65.47 -2.32
CA THR A 165 36.15 66.50 -3.28
C THR A 165 35.77 67.90 -2.85
N TYR A 166 34.56 68.14 -2.34
CA TYR A 166 34.11 69.46 -1.93
C TYR A 166 34.85 69.92 -0.68
N VAL A 167 34.92 69.11 0.37
CA VAL A 167 35.65 69.50 1.60
C VAL A 167 37.13 69.63 1.29
N TYR A 168 37.72 68.68 0.56
CA TYR A 168 39.13 68.78 0.18
C TYR A 168 39.41 70.03 -0.65
N THR A 169 38.66 70.27 -1.74
CA THR A 169 38.91 71.43 -2.60
C THR A 169 38.56 72.74 -1.92
N TYR A 170 37.50 72.80 -1.13
CA TYR A 170 37.09 74.02 -0.43
C TYR A 170 38.06 74.36 0.70
N VAL A 171 38.41 73.41 1.57
CA VAL A 171 39.39 73.63 2.63
C VAL A 171 40.74 73.96 2.00
N GLN A 172 41.16 73.22 0.97
CA GLN A 172 42.42 73.49 0.30
C GLN A 172 42.46 74.87 -0.34
N THR A 173 41.47 75.23 -1.15
CA THR A 173 41.44 76.54 -1.81
C THR A 173 41.24 77.66 -0.80
N TYR A 174 40.34 77.54 0.18
CA TYR A 174 40.06 78.59 1.14
C TYR A 174 41.24 78.80 2.10
N VAL A 175 41.78 77.74 2.70
CA VAL A 175 42.95 77.86 3.58
C VAL A 175 44.15 78.31 2.78
N TYR A 176 44.41 77.75 1.60
CA TYR A 176 45.53 78.17 0.77
C TYR A 176 45.39 79.64 0.36
N THR A 177 44.25 80.05 -0.20
CA THR A 177 44.06 81.44 -0.64
C THR A 177 44.02 82.41 0.52
N TYR A 178 43.36 82.09 1.64
CA TYR A 178 43.28 82.97 2.79
C TYR A 178 44.62 83.10 3.50
N VAL A 179 45.30 81.99 3.79
CA VAL A 179 46.64 82.05 4.41
C VAL A 179 47.62 82.72 3.44
N TYR A 180 47.61 82.36 2.17
CA TYR A 180 48.52 82.96 1.19
C TYR A 180 48.26 84.44 1.02
N THR A 181 47.02 84.87 0.78
CA THR A 181 46.69 86.29 0.58
C THR A 181 46.85 87.08 1.86
N TYR A 182 46.43 86.57 3.03
CA TYR A 182 46.57 87.29 4.29
C TYR A 182 48.03 87.41 4.70
N VAL A 183 48.82 86.33 4.63
CA VAL A 183 50.26 86.41 4.93
C VAL A 183 50.97 87.29 3.90
N TYR A 184 50.67 87.13 2.61
CA TYR A 184 51.30 87.93 1.56
C TYR A 184 50.97 89.41 1.71
N THR A 185 49.69 89.77 1.85
CA THR A 185 49.27 91.16 2.05
C THR A 185 49.76 91.73 3.37
N TYR A 186 49.72 90.98 4.47
CA TYR A 186 50.21 91.45 5.77
C TYR A 186 51.72 91.67 5.74
N VAL A 187 52.49 90.73 5.19
CA VAL A 187 53.94 90.92 5.01
C VAL A 187 54.21 92.09 4.07
N TYR A 188 53.52 92.19 2.94
CA TYR A 188 53.77 93.22 1.94
C TYR A 188 53.40 94.63 2.45
N THR A 189 52.23 94.78 3.07
CA THR A 189 51.79 96.04 3.69
C THR A 189 52.64 96.41 4.89
N TYR A 190 53.03 95.45 5.73
CA TYR A 190 53.89 95.71 6.88
C TYR A 190 55.29 96.15 6.44
N VAL A 191 55.87 95.49 5.42
CA VAL A 191 57.14 95.91 4.78
C VAL A 191 57.00 97.30 4.14
N TYR A 192 55.90 97.56 3.44
CA TYR A 192 55.63 98.86 2.79
C TYR A 192 55.48 100.01 3.81
N ILE A 193 54.75 99.78 4.91
CA ILE A 193 54.58 100.74 6.00
C ILE A 193 55.91 100.97 6.75
N LEU A 194 56.72 99.92 6.94
CA LEU A 194 58.05 100.03 7.55
C LEU A 194 59.08 100.71 6.64
N GLN A 195 58.96 100.62 5.32
CA GLN A 195 59.77 101.43 4.39
C GLN A 195 59.44 102.92 4.48
N ARG A 196 58.18 103.27 4.79
CA ARG A 196 57.74 104.66 4.95
C ARG A 196 58.15 105.27 6.30
N LYS A 197 58.31 104.45 7.36
CA LYS A 197 58.86 104.85 8.66
C LYS A 197 60.34 104.47 8.75
N GLY A 198 61.23 105.36 8.31
CA GLY A 198 62.68 105.12 8.24
C GLY A 198 63.36 104.70 9.57
N ARG A 199 63.40 103.39 9.86
CA ARG A 199 64.32 102.78 10.83
C ARG A 199 65.08 101.62 10.19
N LYS A 200 66.13 101.99 9.43
CA LYS A 200 67.19 101.08 8.99
C LYS A 200 68.14 100.77 10.16
N ARG A 201 67.83 99.78 10.99
CA ARG A 201 68.85 98.96 11.69
C ARG A 201 68.19 97.74 12.34
N ASN A 202 68.78 96.57 12.08
CA ASN A 202 68.44 95.23 12.57
C ASN A 202 67.36 94.41 11.83
N PHE A 203 67.33 94.45 10.49
CA PHE A 203 66.51 93.49 9.72
C PHE A 203 67.19 92.14 9.42
N ARG A 204 68.51 92.02 9.61
CA ARG A 204 69.25 90.78 9.29
C ARG A 204 69.04 89.63 10.29
N ILE A 205 68.36 89.88 11.42
CA ILE A 205 68.15 88.91 12.50
C ILE A 205 66.70 88.38 12.55
N LEU A 206 65.73 89.06 11.92
CA LEU A 206 64.32 88.65 11.94
C LEU A 206 63.78 88.08 10.62
N PHE A 207 64.50 88.26 9.52
CA PHE A 207 64.20 87.62 8.24
C PHE A 207 65.31 86.63 7.87
N ASN A 208 65.45 85.57 8.66
CA ASN A 208 66.22 84.43 8.19
C ASN A 208 65.36 83.71 7.13
N LYS A 209 65.85 83.63 5.88
CA LYS A 209 65.19 82.92 4.76
C LYS A 209 64.72 81.52 5.16
N ASN A 210 65.43 80.90 6.12
CA ASN A 210 65.07 79.61 6.69
C ASN A 210 63.73 79.62 7.46
N HIS A 211 63.34 80.68 8.17
CA HIS A 211 62.08 80.68 8.93
C HIS A 211 60.85 80.70 8.01
N ILE A 212 60.89 81.45 6.92
CA ILE A 212 59.80 81.48 5.93
C ILE A 212 59.76 80.18 5.13
N PHE A 213 60.93 79.62 4.78
CA PHE A 213 61.02 78.33 4.10
C PHE A 213 60.56 77.17 4.99
N TYR A 214 60.95 77.15 6.27
CA TYR A 214 60.45 76.18 7.25
C TYR A 214 58.95 76.37 7.50
N PHE A 215 58.43 77.59 7.53
CA PHE A 215 57.01 77.84 7.73
C PHE A 215 56.16 77.43 6.52
N LEU A 216 56.63 77.70 5.29
CA LEU A 216 56.01 77.17 4.08
C LEU A 216 56.07 75.64 4.01
N ASN A 217 57.21 75.04 4.37
CA ASN A 217 57.33 73.58 4.44
C ASN A 217 56.48 72.95 5.55
N LEU A 218 56.28 73.65 6.68
CA LEU A 218 55.38 73.22 7.75
C LEU A 218 53.92 73.27 7.31
N ILE A 219 53.52 74.31 6.57
CA ILE A 219 52.19 74.40 5.94
C ILE A 219 52.00 73.26 4.93
N HIS A 220 53.02 72.95 4.13
CA HIS A 220 52.98 71.86 3.15
C HIS A 220 52.96 70.46 3.82
N PHE A 221 53.67 70.27 4.93
CA PHE A 221 53.70 69.04 5.73
C PHE A 221 52.38 68.79 6.47
N PHE A 222 51.77 69.83 7.03
CA PHE A 222 50.42 69.73 7.62
C PHE A 222 49.36 69.44 6.58
N PHE A 223 49.47 70.00 5.36
CA PHE A 223 48.59 69.63 4.24
C PHE A 223 48.80 68.17 3.79
N GLY A 224 50.04 67.68 3.78
CA GLY A 224 50.36 66.28 3.47
C GLY A 224 49.84 65.26 4.50
N LEU A 225 49.72 65.64 5.78
CA LEU A 225 49.13 64.79 6.82
C LEU A 225 47.59 64.73 6.72
N VAL A 226 46.94 65.82 6.33
CA VAL A 226 45.48 65.83 6.12
C VAL A 226 45.10 64.94 4.93
N THR A 227 45.95 64.84 3.91
CA THR A 227 45.71 63.94 2.76
C THR A 227 45.78 62.45 3.10
N THR A 228 46.52 62.03 4.13
CA THR A 228 46.66 60.60 4.48
C THR A 228 45.63 60.14 5.51
N SER A 229 45.12 61.04 6.37
CA SER A 229 44.09 60.72 7.37
C SER A 229 42.69 60.52 6.80
N TYR A 230 42.42 60.93 5.55
CA TYR A 230 41.10 60.83 4.90
C TYR A 230 41.01 59.70 3.85
N VAL A 231 41.97 58.77 3.82
CA VAL A 231 42.04 57.64 2.86
C VAL A 231 41.65 56.29 3.49
N PHE A 232 41.14 56.27 4.73
CA PHE A 232 40.61 55.05 5.35
C PHE A 232 39.08 55.01 5.34
#